data_AF-Q2SG23-F1
#
_entry.id   AF-Q2SG23-F1
#
_cell.length_a   1.000
_cell.length_b   1.000
_cell.length_c   1.000
_cell.angle_alpha   90.00
_cell.angle_beta   90.00
_cell.angle_gamma   90.00
#
_symmetry.space_group_name_H-M   'P 1'
#
loop_
_entity.id
_entity.type
_entity.pdbx_description
1 polymer ?
#
loop_
_entity_poly.entity_id
_entity_poly.type
_entity_poly.pdbx_seq_one_letter_code
_entity_poly.pdbx_strand_id
1 'polypeptide(L)'
;MSEIRTIECIVDNRTLILALDELYRQRMQSFEVNTLLPAAKAVAKVLDVEPSSGPVEGYYAETEALTEYFQIMRALQQQGAHCAEKVGNMPELHQLLKVCNAAIYGAGASHSGLLPSRRDPLYYALNALPPDEWGLAALTELAANIAREKDDYSLVGIASLSQEPLLIAALRESCVLYGAVAAGCALNASPVQYHYIWKVDKEIEDACNRFIREFNALTQSDLLPATADNAEYFYDAAQDANITGRCVRIGYDDSVYPTRHYHWAINDRRKVEEFWSDELWTTERYCNEKLWP
;
A
#
# COMPACT_ATOMS: atom_id res chain seq x y z
N MET A 1 -47.57 6.35 8.08
CA MET A 1 -46.39 5.46 8.12
C MET A 1 -45.35 6.10 7.23
N SER A 2 -44.25 6.61 7.78
CA SER A 2 -43.15 7.15 6.98
C SER A 2 -42.49 5.99 6.22
N GLU A 3 -42.35 6.12 4.91
CA GLU A 3 -41.71 5.14 4.05
C GLU A 3 -40.24 5.00 4.47
N ILE A 4 -39.84 3.79 4.89
CA ILE A 4 -38.43 3.48 5.20
C ILE A 4 -37.71 3.45 3.85
N ARG A 5 -36.75 4.35 3.67
CA ARG A 5 -35.91 4.34 2.47
C ARG A 5 -34.80 3.33 2.70
N THR A 6 -34.77 2.26 1.92
CA THR A 6 -33.64 1.34 1.91
C THR A 6 -32.55 1.88 1.00
N ILE A 7 -31.31 1.94 1.50
CA ILE A 7 -30.12 2.24 0.68
C ILE A 7 -29.31 0.94 0.56
N GLU A 8 -29.09 0.51 -0.67
CA GLU A 8 -28.22 -0.63 -0.96
C GLU A 8 -26.75 -0.18 -0.94
N CYS A 9 -25.98 -0.79 -0.05
CA CYS A 9 -24.55 -0.57 0.11
C CYS A 9 -23.81 -1.78 -0.46
N ILE A 10 -23.30 -1.67 -1.69
CA ILE A 10 -22.67 -2.78 -2.38
C ILE A 10 -21.19 -2.87 -2.01
N VAL A 11 -20.78 -4.04 -1.52
CA VAL A 11 -19.38 -4.40 -1.34
C VAL A 11 -18.98 -5.30 -2.51
N ASP A 12 -18.38 -4.70 -3.53
CA ASP A 12 -17.75 -5.40 -4.66
C ASP A 12 -16.23 -5.52 -4.44
N ASN A 13 -15.51 -6.08 -5.43
CA ASN A 13 -14.06 -6.23 -5.36
C ASN A 13 -13.35 -4.90 -5.05
N ARG A 14 -13.76 -3.81 -5.71
CA ARG A 14 -13.14 -2.50 -5.53
C ARG A 14 -13.37 -1.98 -4.11
N THR A 15 -14.62 -2.03 -3.64
CA THR A 15 -14.97 -1.63 -2.27
C THR A 15 -14.16 -2.42 -1.25
N LEU A 16 -14.10 -3.75 -1.37
CA LEU A 16 -13.34 -4.59 -0.43
C LEU A 16 -11.84 -4.27 -0.44
N ILE A 17 -11.24 -4.12 -1.62
CA ILE A 17 -9.79 -3.89 -1.74
C ILE A 17 -9.40 -2.52 -1.17
N LEU A 18 -10.20 -1.47 -1.43
CA LEU A 18 -9.98 -0.14 -0.86
C LEU A 18 -10.20 -0.13 0.66
N ALA A 19 -11.20 -0.86 1.14
CA ALA A 19 -11.43 -1.01 2.57
C ALA A 19 -10.26 -1.70 3.27
N LEU A 20 -9.77 -2.81 2.69
CA LEU A 20 -8.63 -3.55 3.21
C LEU A 20 -7.39 -2.65 3.28
N ASP A 21 -7.16 -1.85 2.25
CA ASP A 21 -6.07 -0.86 2.21
C ASP A 21 -6.14 0.12 3.38
N GLU A 22 -7.29 0.78 3.56
CA GLU A 22 -7.50 1.78 4.60
C GLU A 22 -7.32 1.17 5.99
N LEU A 23 -7.95 0.02 6.23
CA LEU A 23 -7.89 -0.67 7.52
C LEU A 23 -6.48 -1.18 7.85
N TYR A 24 -5.78 -1.75 6.86
CA TYR A 24 -4.38 -2.16 6.98
C TYR A 24 -3.52 -0.97 7.37
N ARG A 25 -3.66 0.14 6.65
CA ARG A 25 -2.82 1.32 6.80
C ARG A 25 -2.93 1.93 8.18
N GLN A 26 -4.15 2.15 8.68
CA GLN A 26 -4.36 2.71 10.02
C GLN A 26 -3.64 1.90 11.11
N ARG A 27 -3.67 0.57 10.98
CA ARG A 27 -3.03 -0.35 11.93
C ARG A 27 -1.51 -0.43 11.73
N MET A 28 -1.05 -0.44 10.48
CA MET A 28 0.37 -0.54 10.16
C MET A 28 1.12 0.70 10.64
N GLN A 29 0.59 1.92 10.44
CA GLN A 29 1.22 3.15 10.92
C GLN A 29 1.47 3.09 12.44
N SER A 30 0.46 2.66 13.20
CA SER A 30 0.59 2.49 14.65
C SER A 30 1.64 1.44 15.00
N PHE A 31 1.65 0.30 14.30
CA PHE A 31 2.63 -0.76 14.52
C PHE A 31 4.07 -0.31 14.17
N GLU A 32 4.25 0.41 13.08
CA GLU A 32 5.54 0.96 12.66
C GLU A 32 6.08 1.94 13.69
N VAL A 33 5.27 2.91 14.12
CA VAL A 33 5.71 3.93 15.09
C VAL A 33 5.96 3.30 16.46
N ASN A 34 5.04 2.48 16.96
CA ASN A 34 5.09 2.03 18.35
C ASN A 34 5.97 0.79 18.56
N THR A 35 6.20 0.00 17.50
CA THR A 35 6.92 -1.27 17.61
C THR A 35 8.18 -1.32 16.74
N LEU A 36 8.08 -0.97 15.46
CA LEU A 36 9.20 -1.15 14.54
C LEU A 36 10.24 -0.02 14.60
N LEU A 37 9.82 1.21 14.85
CA LEU A 37 10.72 2.35 14.99
C LEU A 37 11.71 2.19 16.16
N PRO A 38 11.29 1.80 17.39
CA PRO A 38 12.22 1.48 18.45
C PRO A 38 13.22 0.37 18.07
N ALA A 39 12.75 -0.68 17.40
CA ALA A 39 13.60 -1.78 16.96
C ALA A 39 14.61 -1.32 15.88
N ALA A 40 14.16 -0.54 14.91
CA ALA A 40 14.99 0.02 13.85
C ALA A 40 16.07 0.96 14.42
N LYS A 41 15.70 1.84 15.37
CA LYS A 41 16.65 2.70 16.09
C LYS A 41 17.71 1.90 16.84
N ALA A 42 17.32 0.82 17.52
CA ALA A 42 18.27 -0.02 18.25
C ALA A 42 19.30 -0.66 17.33
N VAL A 43 18.86 -1.23 16.20
CA VAL A 43 19.74 -1.84 15.19
C VAL A 43 20.63 -0.79 14.54
N ALA A 44 20.06 0.34 14.12
CA ALA A 44 20.81 1.44 13.48
C ALA A 44 21.91 1.98 14.41
N LYS A 45 21.60 2.14 15.71
CA LYS A 45 22.57 2.58 16.72
C LYS A 45 23.76 1.61 16.86
N VAL A 46 23.52 0.30 16.85
CA VAL A 46 24.61 -0.70 16.94
C VAL A 46 25.46 -0.72 15.68
N LEU A 47 24.85 -0.46 14.53
CA LEU A 47 25.54 -0.39 13.24
C LEU A 47 26.19 0.97 12.95
N ASP A 48 25.95 1.98 13.79
CA ASP A 48 26.37 3.37 13.57
C ASP A 48 25.88 3.93 12.23
N VAL A 49 24.59 3.69 11.94
CA VAL A 49 23.93 4.07 10.68
C VAL A 49 23.04 5.28 10.92
N GLU A 50 23.30 6.34 10.15
CA GLU A 50 22.47 7.53 10.12
C GLU A 50 21.23 7.35 9.22
N PRO A 51 20.10 8.04 9.51
CA PRO A 51 18.93 8.03 8.65
C PRO A 51 19.24 8.52 7.22
N SER A 52 18.58 7.94 6.22
CA SER A 52 18.70 8.37 4.82
C SER A 52 18.11 9.77 4.60
N SER A 53 18.77 10.59 3.78
CA SER A 53 18.32 11.94 3.39
C SER A 53 17.45 11.98 2.12
N GLY A 54 17.07 10.82 1.59
CA GLY A 54 16.27 10.73 0.36
C GLY A 54 14.83 11.25 0.52
N PRO A 55 14.12 11.45 -0.61
CA PRO A 55 12.71 11.87 -0.58
C PRO A 55 11.86 10.84 0.15
N VAL A 56 10.92 11.34 0.96
CA VAL A 56 9.96 10.52 1.69
C VAL A 56 8.75 10.32 0.79
N GLU A 57 8.48 9.06 0.46
CA GLU A 57 7.35 8.67 -0.38
C GLU A 57 6.19 8.23 0.52
N GLY A 58 4.96 8.55 0.15
CA GLY A 58 3.80 8.01 0.85
C GLY A 58 3.52 8.57 2.27
N TYR A 59 2.95 7.74 3.18
CA TYR A 59 2.49 8.07 4.54
C TYR A 59 3.62 8.27 5.48
N TYR A 60 4.79 7.89 5.03
CA TYR A 60 5.97 8.21 5.76
C TYR A 60 6.12 9.73 5.91
N ALA A 61 5.53 10.55 5.03
CA ALA A 61 5.51 12.01 5.18
C ALA A 61 4.44 12.56 6.14
N GLU A 62 3.52 11.73 6.67
CA GLU A 62 2.37 12.20 7.48
C GLU A 62 2.76 12.73 8.86
N THR A 63 3.76 12.09 9.47
CA THR A 63 4.24 12.44 10.80
C THR A 63 5.76 12.31 10.85
N GLU A 64 6.40 13.09 11.73
CA GLU A 64 7.85 13.02 11.94
C GLU A 64 8.32 11.61 12.32
N ALA A 65 7.52 10.87 13.12
CA ALA A 65 7.86 9.52 13.54
C ALA A 65 7.83 8.51 12.37
N LEU A 66 6.85 8.62 11.47
CA LEU A 66 6.79 7.78 10.27
C LEU A 66 7.92 8.15 9.29
N THR A 67 8.25 9.43 9.17
CA THR A 67 9.39 9.90 8.34
C THR A 67 10.69 9.31 8.86
N GLU A 68 10.92 9.42 10.16
CA GLU A 68 12.11 8.89 10.81
C GLU A 68 12.21 7.37 10.63
N TYR A 69 11.10 6.64 10.84
CA TYR A 69 11.04 5.21 10.60
C TYR A 69 11.46 4.84 9.17
N PHE A 70 10.87 5.50 8.17
CA PHE A 70 11.20 5.28 6.77
C PHE A 70 12.67 5.52 6.47
N GLN A 71 13.21 6.65 6.93
CA GLN A 71 14.59 7.03 6.66
C GLN A 71 15.59 6.05 7.30
N ILE A 72 15.32 5.58 8.53
CA ILE A 72 16.14 4.57 9.19
C ILE A 72 16.05 3.23 8.45
N MET A 73 14.83 2.78 8.12
CA MET A 73 14.65 1.51 7.42
C MET A 73 15.33 1.51 6.05
N ARG A 74 15.26 2.62 5.31
CA ARG A 74 15.98 2.80 4.04
C ARG A 74 17.50 2.69 4.23
N ALA A 75 18.05 3.32 5.26
CA ALA A 75 19.46 3.24 5.57
C ALA A 75 19.89 1.82 5.98
N LEU A 76 19.06 1.10 6.75
CA LEU A 76 19.27 -0.30 7.13
C LEU A 76 19.19 -1.26 5.95
N GLN A 77 18.27 -1.03 4.99
CA GLN A 77 18.14 -1.83 3.77
C GLN A 77 19.37 -1.71 2.85
N GLN A 78 20.10 -0.60 2.91
CA GLN A 78 21.33 -0.39 2.16
C GLN A 78 22.57 -1.07 2.79
N GLN A 79 22.45 -1.56 4.03
CA GLN A 79 23.53 -2.28 4.69
C GLN A 79 23.72 -3.65 4.07
N GLY A 80 24.99 -4.05 3.88
CA GLY A 80 25.32 -5.37 3.34
C GLY A 80 25.10 -6.51 4.35
N ALA A 81 24.99 -7.74 3.86
CA ALA A 81 24.80 -8.92 4.71
C ALA A 81 25.87 -9.11 5.80
N HIS A 82 27.10 -8.62 5.59
CA HIS A 82 28.18 -8.68 6.58
C HIS A 82 27.85 -7.94 7.89
N CYS A 83 26.95 -6.96 7.86
CA CYS A 83 26.48 -6.26 9.07
C CYS A 83 25.73 -7.20 10.02
N ALA A 84 25.16 -8.32 9.52
CA ALA A 84 24.43 -9.29 10.32
C ALA A 84 25.30 -9.93 11.41
N GLU A 85 26.63 -9.99 11.24
CA GLU A 85 27.53 -10.51 12.28
C GLU A 85 27.49 -9.67 13.58
N LYS A 86 27.23 -8.36 13.46
CA LYS A 86 27.19 -7.42 14.60
C LYS A 86 25.86 -7.42 15.33
N VAL A 87 24.77 -7.64 14.61
CA VAL A 87 23.39 -7.48 15.11
C VAL A 87 22.56 -8.76 15.09
N GLY A 88 23.14 -9.88 14.65
CA GLY A 88 22.44 -11.14 14.39
C GLY A 88 21.76 -11.77 15.61
N ASN A 89 22.20 -11.43 16.82
CA ASN A 89 21.58 -11.91 18.06
C ASN A 89 20.55 -10.92 18.63
N MET A 90 20.34 -9.77 18.00
CA MET A 90 19.41 -8.76 18.49
C MET A 90 17.96 -9.18 18.25
N PRO A 91 17.11 -9.25 19.29
CA PRO A 91 15.68 -9.51 19.10
C PRO A 91 15.02 -8.45 18.22
N GLU A 92 15.52 -7.21 18.23
CA GLU A 92 15.06 -6.12 17.37
C GLU A 92 15.30 -6.43 15.89
N LEU A 93 16.48 -6.95 15.53
CA LEU A 93 16.74 -7.37 14.15
C LEU A 93 15.81 -8.52 13.75
N HIS A 94 15.62 -9.52 14.61
CA HIS A 94 14.70 -10.61 14.33
C HIS A 94 13.26 -10.14 14.10
N GLN A 95 12.82 -9.12 14.85
CA GLN A 95 11.51 -8.51 14.66
C GLN A 95 11.40 -7.80 13.30
N LEU A 96 12.40 -7.02 12.92
CA LEU A 96 12.46 -6.39 11.59
C LEU A 96 12.49 -7.44 10.48
N LEU A 97 13.32 -8.47 10.61
CA LEU A 97 13.41 -9.57 9.66
C LEU A 97 12.09 -10.34 9.53
N LYS A 98 11.36 -10.55 10.63
CA LYS A 98 10.04 -11.20 10.60
C LYS A 98 9.07 -10.40 9.73
N VAL A 99 9.04 -9.08 9.90
CA VAL A 99 8.17 -8.18 9.12
C VAL A 99 8.62 -8.10 7.67
N CYS A 100 9.89 -7.81 7.40
CA CYS A 100 10.41 -7.70 6.03
C CYS A 100 10.34 -9.03 5.25
N ASN A 101 10.20 -10.16 5.94
CA ASN A 101 9.98 -11.47 5.31
C ASN A 101 8.51 -11.89 5.17
N ALA A 102 7.56 -11.07 5.59
CA ALA A 102 6.15 -11.43 5.48
C ALA A 102 5.74 -11.45 4.00
N ALA A 103 4.95 -12.46 3.62
CA ALA A 103 4.45 -12.66 2.27
C ALA A 103 3.39 -11.63 1.88
N ILE A 104 2.81 -10.93 2.86
CA ILE A 104 1.94 -9.77 2.63
C ILE A 104 2.62 -8.62 1.86
N TYR A 105 3.95 -8.66 1.68
CA TYR A 105 4.74 -7.70 0.89
C TYR A 105 5.20 -8.25 -0.47
N GLY A 106 4.77 -9.47 -0.83
CA GLY A 106 5.07 -10.11 -2.11
C GLY A 106 6.14 -11.21 -2.00
N ALA A 107 6.60 -11.67 -3.16
CA ALA A 107 7.54 -12.78 -3.25
C ALA A 107 8.96 -12.39 -2.77
N GLY A 108 9.64 -13.34 -2.11
CA GLY A 108 11.01 -13.16 -1.64
C GLY A 108 12.02 -13.05 -2.79
N ALA A 109 12.95 -12.11 -2.69
CA ALA A 109 14.07 -11.96 -3.62
C ALA A 109 15.35 -12.61 -3.06
N SER A 110 16.29 -13.01 -3.93
CA SER A 110 17.66 -13.35 -3.53
C SER A 110 18.28 -12.16 -2.79
N HIS A 111 18.70 -12.38 -1.55
CA HIS A 111 19.03 -11.32 -0.60
C HIS A 111 20.55 -11.11 -0.47
N SER A 112 21.02 -9.88 -0.70
CA SER A 112 22.43 -9.49 -0.51
C SER A 112 22.63 -8.46 0.62
N GLY A 113 21.54 -7.93 1.19
CA GLY A 113 21.58 -6.90 2.22
C GLY A 113 21.45 -7.43 3.65
N LEU A 114 21.24 -6.53 4.61
CA LEU A 114 20.87 -6.88 5.99
C LEU A 114 19.39 -7.26 6.07
N LEU A 115 18.51 -6.42 5.50
CA LEU A 115 17.06 -6.62 5.50
C LEU A 115 16.55 -7.05 4.13
N PRO A 116 15.75 -8.14 4.04
CA PRO A 116 15.28 -8.67 2.77
C PRO A 116 14.38 -7.68 2.05
N SER A 117 14.48 -7.68 0.73
CA SER A 117 13.56 -6.97 -0.15
C SER A 117 12.50 -7.94 -0.66
N ARG A 118 11.25 -7.47 -0.68
CA ARG A 118 10.11 -8.18 -1.25
C ARG A 118 9.74 -7.55 -2.58
N ARG A 119 9.27 -8.38 -3.52
CA ARG A 119 8.97 -7.98 -4.89
C ARG A 119 7.52 -8.32 -5.17
N ASP A 120 6.73 -7.29 -5.43
CA ASP A 120 5.34 -7.44 -5.84
C ASP A 120 5.22 -7.83 -7.33
N PRO A 121 4.02 -8.23 -7.80
CA PRO A 121 3.81 -8.63 -9.19
C PRO A 121 4.11 -7.52 -10.22
N LEU A 122 3.94 -6.25 -9.85
CA LEU A 122 4.23 -5.13 -10.74
C LEU A 122 5.75 -4.95 -10.93
N TYR A 123 6.56 -5.17 -9.88
CA TYR A 123 8.02 -5.24 -10.01
C TYR A 123 8.44 -6.28 -11.06
N TYR A 124 7.85 -7.48 -11.02
CA TYR A 124 8.18 -8.52 -11.99
C TYR A 124 7.71 -8.15 -13.41
N ALA A 125 6.55 -7.52 -13.55
CA ALA A 125 6.07 -7.03 -14.84
C ALA A 125 7.02 -5.99 -15.46
N LEU A 126 7.52 -5.04 -14.65
CA LEU A 126 8.50 -4.04 -15.08
C LEU A 126 9.84 -4.63 -15.50
N ASN A 127 10.26 -5.76 -14.90
CA ASN A 127 11.49 -6.44 -15.30
C ASN A 127 11.31 -7.36 -16.52
N ALA A 128 10.09 -7.74 -16.85
CA ALA A 128 9.78 -8.59 -17.98
C ALA A 128 9.61 -7.81 -19.29
N LEU A 129 9.31 -6.50 -19.20
CA LEU A 129 9.14 -5.61 -20.34
C LEU A 129 10.24 -4.55 -20.37
N PRO A 130 10.79 -4.20 -21.55
CA PRO A 130 11.69 -3.06 -21.65
C PRO A 130 10.91 -1.74 -21.41
N PRO A 131 11.58 -0.64 -20.98
CA PRO A 131 10.93 0.62 -20.62
C PRO A 131 10.04 1.25 -21.70
N ASP A 132 10.36 1.04 -22.98
CA ASP A 132 9.59 1.54 -24.13
C ASP A 132 8.26 0.79 -24.34
N GLU A 133 8.12 -0.39 -23.75
CA GLU A 133 6.89 -1.19 -23.73
C GLU A 133 6.08 -0.98 -22.43
N TRP A 134 6.56 -0.17 -21.49
CA TRP A 134 5.81 0.15 -20.29
C TRP A 134 4.59 0.99 -20.63
N GLY A 135 3.42 0.45 -20.28
CA GLY A 135 2.15 1.12 -20.41
C GLY A 135 1.14 0.55 -19.42
N LEU A 136 0.17 1.37 -19.05
CA LEU A 136 -0.80 1.01 -18.01
C LEU A 136 -1.55 -0.30 -18.29
N ALA A 137 -1.98 -0.52 -19.54
CA ALA A 137 -2.65 -1.76 -19.93
C ALA A 137 -1.72 -2.99 -19.85
N ALA A 138 -0.54 -2.91 -20.48
CA ALA A 138 0.42 -4.02 -20.54
C ALA A 138 0.90 -4.42 -19.14
N LEU A 139 1.24 -3.44 -18.30
CA LEU A 139 1.71 -3.69 -16.94
C LEU A 139 0.60 -4.25 -16.03
N THR A 140 -0.63 -3.77 -16.17
CA THR A 140 -1.77 -4.29 -15.39
C THR A 140 -2.08 -5.75 -15.72
N GLU A 141 -2.13 -6.08 -17.00
CA GLU A 141 -2.38 -7.46 -17.46
C GLU A 141 -1.26 -8.40 -17.00
N LEU A 142 0.00 -8.00 -17.21
CA LEU A 142 1.14 -8.82 -16.86
C LEU A 142 1.27 -9.01 -15.34
N ALA A 143 1.05 -7.96 -14.55
CA ALA A 143 1.05 -8.05 -13.09
C ALA A 143 -0.06 -9.00 -12.59
N ALA A 144 -1.24 -8.98 -13.20
CA ALA A 144 -2.33 -9.91 -12.86
C ALA A 144 -1.95 -11.38 -13.12
N ASN A 145 -1.32 -11.65 -14.27
CA ASN A 145 -0.85 -12.99 -14.62
C ASN A 145 0.23 -13.48 -13.65
N ILE A 146 1.18 -12.62 -13.29
CA ILE A 146 2.23 -12.94 -12.32
C ILE A 146 1.65 -13.17 -10.94
N ALA A 147 0.67 -12.37 -10.50
CA ALA A 147 0.00 -12.54 -9.21
C ALA A 147 -0.65 -13.93 -9.10
N ARG A 148 -1.33 -14.39 -10.16
CA ARG A 148 -1.92 -15.73 -10.22
C ARG A 148 -0.86 -16.83 -10.24
N GLU A 149 0.16 -16.69 -11.09
CA GLU A 149 1.23 -17.69 -11.22
C GLU A 149 2.00 -17.88 -9.90
N LYS A 150 2.26 -16.78 -9.19
CA LYS A 150 3.01 -16.78 -7.93
C LYS A 150 2.14 -16.98 -6.69
N ASP A 151 0.82 -17.07 -6.85
CA ASP A 151 -0.13 -17.12 -5.74
C ASP A 151 0.08 -15.96 -4.74
N ASP A 152 0.29 -14.76 -5.29
CA ASP A 152 0.64 -13.55 -4.53
C ASP A 152 -0.60 -12.89 -3.92
N TYR A 153 -0.63 -12.79 -2.60
CA TYR A 153 -1.72 -12.20 -1.82
C TYR A 153 -1.27 -10.94 -1.05
N SER A 154 -0.18 -10.29 -1.48
CA SER A 154 0.15 -8.93 -1.03
C SER A 154 -0.93 -7.93 -1.45
N LEU A 155 -0.94 -6.72 -0.89
CA LEU A 155 -1.88 -5.67 -1.32
C LEU A 155 -1.81 -5.41 -2.84
N VAL A 156 -0.59 -5.31 -3.38
CA VAL A 156 -0.37 -5.13 -4.82
C VAL A 156 -0.76 -6.40 -5.61
N GLY A 157 -0.55 -7.60 -5.06
CA GLY A 157 -1.02 -8.85 -5.65
C GLY A 157 -2.54 -8.91 -5.76
N ILE A 158 -3.25 -8.61 -4.67
CA ILE A 158 -4.71 -8.53 -4.61
C ILE A 158 -5.23 -7.47 -5.59
N ALA A 159 -4.63 -6.28 -5.62
CA ALA A 159 -4.98 -5.24 -6.60
C ALA A 159 -4.77 -5.73 -8.04
N SER A 160 -3.68 -6.45 -8.30
CA SER A 160 -3.38 -6.97 -9.64
C SER A 160 -4.42 -7.99 -10.10
N LEU A 161 -4.93 -8.85 -9.20
CA LEU A 161 -5.99 -9.82 -9.53
C LEU A 161 -7.28 -9.15 -10.03
N SER A 162 -7.59 -7.95 -9.54
CA SER A 162 -8.74 -7.16 -10.00
C SER A 162 -8.59 -6.64 -11.44
N GLN A 163 -7.36 -6.57 -11.96
CA GLN A 163 -7.02 -5.93 -13.24
C GLN A 163 -7.49 -4.47 -13.34
N GLU A 164 -7.63 -3.79 -12.20
CA GLU A 164 -7.97 -2.38 -12.13
C GLU A 164 -6.72 -1.53 -11.85
N PRO A 165 -6.24 -0.74 -12.83
CA PRO A 165 -5.07 0.12 -12.66
C PRO A 165 -5.22 1.09 -11.49
N LEU A 166 -6.45 1.54 -11.22
CA LEU A 166 -6.79 2.41 -10.09
C LEU A 166 -6.42 1.77 -8.75
N LEU A 167 -6.74 0.48 -8.58
CA LEU A 167 -6.44 -0.24 -7.35
C LEU A 167 -4.94 -0.51 -7.23
N ILE A 168 -4.26 -0.83 -8.33
CA ILE A 168 -2.80 -1.02 -8.32
C ILE A 168 -2.08 0.28 -7.95
N ALA A 169 -2.49 1.42 -8.54
CA ALA A 169 -1.94 2.73 -8.21
C ALA A 169 -2.23 3.12 -6.75
N ALA A 170 -3.47 2.91 -6.30
CA ALA A 170 -3.88 3.24 -4.93
C ALA A 170 -3.11 2.40 -3.90
N LEU A 171 -3.05 1.07 -4.10
CA LEU A 171 -2.47 0.13 -3.13
C LEU A 171 -0.94 0.13 -3.10
N ARG A 172 -0.30 0.56 -4.19
CA ARG A 172 1.15 0.77 -4.21
C ARG A 172 1.57 2.08 -3.56
N GLU A 173 0.67 3.06 -3.55
CA GLU A 173 0.90 4.32 -2.86
C GLU A 173 0.57 4.27 -1.39
N SER A 174 -0.35 3.40 -0.96
CA SER A 174 -1.06 3.29 0.33
C SER A 174 -0.43 3.88 1.54
N CYS A 175 -0.44 5.21 1.49
CA CYS A 175 0.38 6.01 2.30
C CYS A 175 0.08 7.53 1.99
N VAL A 176 -1.12 8.12 2.23
CA VAL A 176 -1.44 9.43 2.95
C VAL A 176 -2.30 10.54 2.30
N LEU A 177 -3.35 11.19 2.88
CA LEU A 177 -3.64 11.79 4.22
C LEU A 177 -5.19 11.97 4.46
N TYR A 178 -5.63 12.09 5.72
CA TYR A 178 -6.98 12.48 6.15
C TYR A 178 -7.44 13.87 5.64
N GLY A 179 -8.69 13.95 5.17
CA GLY A 179 -9.45 15.19 5.01
C GLY A 179 -10.76 15.13 5.80
N ALA A 180 -10.93 16.01 6.78
CA ALA A 180 -12.17 16.12 7.56
C ALA A 180 -13.35 16.58 6.67
N VAL A 181 -14.50 15.91 6.76
CA VAL A 181 -15.78 16.38 6.22
C VAL A 181 -16.61 16.98 7.35
N ALA A 182 -17.07 18.22 7.16
CA ALA A 182 -17.92 18.94 8.08
C ALA A 182 -19.25 18.20 8.33
N ALA A 183 -19.72 18.24 9.59
CA ALA A 183 -21.04 17.78 9.99
C ALA A 183 -22.14 18.44 9.14
N GLY A 184 -22.78 17.66 8.26
CA GLY A 184 -23.98 18.04 7.55
C GLY A 184 -25.21 17.81 8.41
N CYS A 185 -25.80 18.89 8.93
CA CYS A 185 -27.14 18.85 9.51
C CYS A 185 -28.17 18.44 8.44
N ALA A 186 -28.62 17.20 8.45
CA ALA A 186 -29.88 16.79 7.85
C ALA A 186 -30.89 16.46 8.95
N LEU A 187 -31.50 17.52 9.49
CA LEU A 187 -32.75 17.45 10.24
C LEU A 187 -33.85 16.88 9.31
N ASN A 188 -34.55 15.85 9.79
CA ASN A 188 -35.78 15.25 9.24
C ASN A 188 -35.65 14.37 7.97
N ALA A 189 -34.78 13.36 7.97
CA ALA A 189 -34.89 12.24 7.02
C ALA A 189 -35.70 11.09 7.63
N SER A 190 -36.62 10.49 6.85
CA SER A 190 -37.26 9.21 7.20
C SER A 190 -36.22 8.18 7.59
N PRO A 191 -36.52 7.22 8.51
CA PRO A 191 -35.56 6.20 8.89
C PRO A 191 -35.01 5.51 7.64
N VAL A 192 -33.71 5.66 7.42
CA VAL A 192 -32.98 4.98 6.35
C VAL A 192 -32.51 3.65 6.88
N GLN A 193 -32.81 2.56 6.17
CA GLN A 193 -32.27 1.24 6.47
C GLN A 193 -31.18 0.94 5.45
N TYR A 194 -29.94 0.74 5.91
CA TYR A 194 -28.87 0.26 5.06
C TYR A 194 -29.02 -1.24 4.85
N HIS A 195 -28.86 -1.69 3.62
CA HIS A 195 -28.83 -3.09 3.24
C HIS A 195 -27.51 -3.35 2.53
N TYR A 196 -26.58 -4.01 3.23
CA TYR A 196 -25.26 -4.32 2.69
C TYR A 196 -25.32 -5.58 1.82
N ILE A 197 -24.81 -5.50 0.61
CA ILE A 197 -24.84 -6.58 -0.38
C ILE A 197 -23.41 -6.96 -0.75
N TRP A 198 -23.04 -8.21 -0.45
CA TRP A 198 -21.73 -8.77 -0.78
C TRP A 198 -21.71 -9.30 -2.23
N LYS A 199 -20.84 -8.75 -3.06
CA LYS A 199 -20.63 -9.10 -4.47
C LYS A 199 -19.13 -9.19 -4.81
N VAL A 200 -18.38 -9.82 -3.92
CA VAL A 200 -16.93 -10.02 -4.08
C VAL A 200 -16.68 -11.36 -4.76
N ASP A 201 -15.76 -11.37 -5.73
CA ASP A 201 -15.29 -12.60 -6.36
C ASP A 201 -14.53 -13.47 -5.36
N LYS A 202 -14.75 -14.78 -5.42
CA LYS A 202 -14.18 -15.72 -4.45
C LYS A 202 -12.64 -15.67 -4.40
N GLU A 203 -11.99 -15.46 -5.53
CA GLU A 203 -10.53 -15.33 -5.63
C GLU A 203 -10.01 -14.13 -4.83
N ILE A 204 -10.69 -12.97 -4.94
CA ILE A 204 -10.35 -11.76 -4.18
C ILE A 204 -10.64 -11.96 -2.69
N GLU A 205 -11.80 -12.52 -2.35
CA GLU A 205 -12.17 -12.82 -0.97
C GLU A 205 -11.13 -13.72 -0.27
N ASP A 206 -10.69 -14.78 -0.95
CA ASP A 206 -9.69 -15.71 -0.42
C ASP A 206 -8.32 -15.06 -0.23
N ALA A 207 -7.87 -14.26 -1.20
CA ALA A 207 -6.61 -13.54 -1.12
C ALA A 207 -6.64 -12.50 0.04
N CYS A 208 -7.70 -11.71 0.15
CA CYS A 208 -7.92 -10.78 1.26
C CYS A 208 -7.89 -11.50 2.62
N ASN A 209 -8.58 -12.63 2.75
CA ASN A 209 -8.58 -13.40 4.00
C ASN A 209 -7.22 -14.00 4.36
N ARG A 210 -6.40 -14.39 3.37
CA ARG A 210 -5.00 -14.81 3.61
C ARG A 210 -4.17 -13.65 4.13
N PHE A 211 -4.27 -12.49 3.47
CA PHE A 211 -3.60 -11.27 3.90
C PHE A 211 -3.98 -10.90 5.33
N ILE A 212 -5.29 -10.82 5.63
CA ILE A 212 -5.82 -10.47 6.97
C ILE A 212 -5.26 -11.40 8.05
N ARG A 213 -5.27 -12.72 7.81
CA ARG A 213 -4.73 -13.70 8.77
C ARG A 213 -3.24 -13.48 9.05
N GLU A 214 -2.44 -13.29 8.01
CA GLU A 214 -1.00 -13.10 8.17
C GLU A 214 -0.70 -11.75 8.82
N PHE A 215 -1.39 -10.69 8.41
CA PHE A 215 -1.25 -9.36 9.00
C PHE A 215 -1.60 -9.36 10.49
N ASN A 216 -2.74 -9.94 10.87
CA ASN A 216 -3.13 -10.06 12.28
C ASN A 216 -2.12 -10.89 13.07
N ALA A 217 -1.58 -11.98 12.52
CA ALA A 217 -0.56 -12.78 13.18
C ALA A 217 0.79 -12.03 13.32
N LEU A 218 1.11 -11.14 12.39
CA LEU A 218 2.35 -10.36 12.40
C LEU A 218 2.29 -9.22 13.41
N THR A 219 1.18 -8.48 13.41
CA THR A 219 1.00 -7.21 14.14
C THR A 219 0.20 -7.35 15.43
N GLN A 220 -0.38 -8.53 15.68
CA GLN A 220 -1.38 -8.75 16.73
C GLN A 220 -2.63 -7.86 16.57
N SER A 221 -2.95 -7.51 15.32
CA SER A 221 -4.15 -6.75 15.01
C SER A 221 -5.42 -7.61 14.97
N ASP A 222 -6.56 -6.94 14.80
CA ASP A 222 -7.90 -7.45 14.94
C ASP A 222 -8.76 -7.22 13.68
N LEU A 223 -8.14 -7.17 12.49
CA LEU A 223 -8.89 -7.05 11.25
C LEU A 223 -9.90 -8.19 11.13
N LEU A 224 -11.17 -7.84 10.89
CA LEU A 224 -12.24 -8.82 10.69
C LEU A 224 -12.02 -9.57 9.35
N PRO A 225 -12.43 -10.84 9.25
CA PRO A 225 -12.34 -11.59 8.00
C PRO A 225 -13.23 -10.96 6.92
N ALA A 226 -12.76 -10.98 5.67
CA ALA A 226 -13.50 -10.52 4.51
C ALA A 226 -14.63 -11.51 4.18
N THR A 227 -15.81 -11.29 4.74
CA THR A 227 -17.00 -12.12 4.54
C THR A 227 -18.25 -11.24 4.46
N ALA A 228 -19.34 -11.80 3.92
CA ALA A 228 -20.63 -11.12 3.84
C ALA A 228 -21.15 -10.64 5.21
N ASP A 229 -20.85 -11.36 6.29
CA ASP A 229 -21.25 -10.99 7.66
C ASP A 229 -20.58 -9.69 8.14
N ASN A 230 -19.42 -9.35 7.57
CA ASN A 230 -18.67 -8.13 7.87
C ASN A 230 -18.79 -7.07 6.75
N ALA A 231 -19.81 -7.17 5.88
CA ALA A 231 -19.96 -6.27 4.74
C ALA A 231 -20.03 -4.79 5.15
N GLU A 232 -20.72 -4.47 6.25
CA GLU A 232 -20.78 -3.11 6.80
C GLU A 232 -19.39 -2.57 7.16
N TYR A 233 -18.59 -3.36 7.88
CA TYR A 233 -17.24 -2.99 8.30
C TYR A 233 -16.33 -2.62 7.12
N PHE A 234 -16.40 -3.38 6.02
CA PHE A 234 -15.63 -3.05 4.82
C PHE A 234 -16.26 -1.92 4.01
N TYR A 235 -17.59 -1.85 3.93
CA TYR A 235 -18.25 -0.76 3.20
C TYR A 235 -17.88 0.60 3.79
N ASP A 236 -17.95 0.73 5.11
CA ASP A 236 -17.65 1.96 5.83
C ASP A 236 -16.18 2.36 5.66
N ALA A 237 -15.25 1.40 5.85
CA ALA A 237 -13.83 1.66 5.64
C ALA A 237 -13.50 2.09 4.20
N ALA A 238 -14.21 1.57 3.19
CA ALA A 238 -14.03 2.01 1.81
C ALA A 238 -14.51 3.45 1.57
N GLN A 239 -15.50 3.94 2.33
CA GLN A 239 -15.95 5.34 2.21
C GLN A 239 -14.89 6.31 2.72
N ASP A 240 -14.13 5.90 3.74
CA ASP A 240 -13.05 6.68 4.31
C ASP A 240 -11.77 6.65 3.47
N ALA A 241 -11.65 5.70 2.52
CA ALA A 241 -10.49 5.55 1.66
C ALA A 241 -10.32 6.75 0.71
N ASN A 242 -9.42 7.68 1.07
CA ASN A 242 -9.02 8.78 0.21
C ASN A 242 -7.87 8.36 -0.73
N ILE A 243 -8.17 8.22 -2.01
CA ILE A 243 -7.22 7.81 -3.06
C ILE A 243 -6.94 8.88 -4.11
N THR A 244 -7.70 9.98 -4.10
CA THR A 244 -7.51 11.07 -5.07
C THR A 244 -6.21 11.81 -4.76
N GLY A 245 -5.40 12.07 -5.79
CA GLY A 245 -4.12 12.76 -5.67
C GLY A 245 -2.91 11.87 -5.37
N ARG A 246 -3.14 10.59 -5.02
CA ARG A 246 -2.05 9.61 -4.82
C ARG A 246 -1.18 9.54 -6.07
N CYS A 247 0.14 9.67 -5.90
CA CYS A 247 1.13 9.59 -6.98
C CYS A 247 2.30 8.71 -6.54
N VAL A 248 2.61 7.71 -7.36
CA VAL A 248 3.64 6.71 -7.05
C VAL A 248 4.61 6.57 -8.23
N ARG A 249 5.90 6.53 -7.91
CA ARG A 249 6.94 6.15 -8.87
C ARG A 249 6.89 4.65 -9.10
N ILE A 250 6.55 4.27 -10.33
CA ILE A 250 6.36 2.89 -10.73
C ILE A 250 7.69 2.22 -11.06
N GLY A 251 8.56 2.92 -11.80
CA GLY A 251 9.85 2.44 -12.28
C GLY A 251 10.74 3.58 -12.75
N TYR A 252 11.90 3.25 -13.30
CA TYR A 252 12.81 4.21 -13.91
C TYR A 252 13.58 3.59 -15.08
N ASP A 253 14.03 4.43 -16.00
CA ASP A 253 14.90 4.10 -17.12
C ASP A 253 16.20 4.89 -16.97
N ASP A 254 17.27 4.18 -16.62
CA ASP A 254 18.63 4.71 -16.47
C ASP A 254 19.50 4.54 -17.72
N SER A 255 18.94 4.01 -18.82
CA SER A 255 19.62 3.93 -20.12
C SER A 255 19.71 5.28 -20.83
N VAL A 256 18.95 6.27 -20.37
CA VAL A 256 18.88 7.64 -20.88
C VAL A 256 19.37 8.66 -19.84
N TYR A 257 19.87 9.82 -20.30
CA TYR A 257 20.35 10.89 -19.41
C TYR A 257 19.60 12.22 -19.65
N PRO A 258 19.00 12.83 -18.59
CA PRO A 258 18.92 12.31 -17.21
C PRO A 258 18.07 11.03 -17.13
N THR A 259 18.26 10.25 -16.05
CA THR A 259 17.41 9.08 -15.74
C THR A 259 15.95 9.52 -15.72
N ARG A 260 15.07 8.76 -16.38
CA ARG A 260 13.65 9.05 -16.43
C ARG A 260 12.89 8.18 -15.45
N HIS A 261 11.92 8.75 -14.76
CA HIS A 261 11.08 8.09 -13.79
C HIS A 261 9.66 7.96 -14.34
N TYR A 262 9.12 6.74 -14.30
CA TYR A 262 7.76 6.43 -14.73
C TYR A 262 6.83 6.43 -13.52
N HIS A 263 5.73 7.17 -13.60
CA HIS A 263 4.82 7.40 -12.49
C HIS A 263 3.37 7.13 -12.89
N TRP A 264 2.58 6.69 -11.91
CA TRP A 264 1.13 6.64 -12.00
C TRP A 264 0.54 7.56 -10.91
N ALA A 265 -0.47 8.34 -11.28
CA ALA A 265 -1.18 9.21 -10.35
C ALA A 265 -2.69 9.11 -10.51
N ILE A 266 -3.45 9.31 -9.44
CA ILE A 266 -4.91 9.28 -9.44
C ILE A 266 -5.44 10.71 -9.45
N ASN A 267 -6.17 11.09 -10.50
CA ASN A 267 -6.75 12.43 -10.62
C ASN A 267 -8.08 12.60 -9.85
N ASP A 268 -8.64 13.81 -9.93
CA ASP A 268 -9.90 14.23 -9.28
C ASP A 268 -11.11 13.38 -9.70
N ARG A 269 -11.05 12.80 -10.90
CA ARG A 269 -12.06 11.90 -11.46
C ARG A 269 -11.83 10.44 -11.13
N ARG A 270 -10.90 10.12 -10.22
CA ARG A 270 -10.48 8.76 -9.86
C ARG A 270 -10.06 7.94 -11.09
N LYS A 271 -9.33 8.56 -12.02
CA LYS A 271 -8.67 7.90 -13.14
C LYS A 271 -7.17 7.92 -12.93
N VAL A 272 -6.50 6.86 -13.40
CA VAL A 272 -5.05 6.79 -13.38
C VAL A 272 -4.48 7.49 -14.59
N GLU A 273 -3.53 8.38 -14.34
CA GLU A 273 -2.69 9.03 -15.34
C GLU A 273 -1.28 8.46 -15.24
N GLU A 274 -0.74 7.99 -16.36
CA GLU A 274 0.65 7.55 -16.47
C GLU A 274 1.51 8.64 -17.11
N PHE A 275 2.71 8.87 -16.59
CA PHE A 275 3.63 9.83 -17.18
C PHE A 275 5.09 9.54 -16.83
N TRP A 276 5.98 9.98 -17.72
CA TRP A 276 7.42 10.00 -17.51
C TRP A 276 7.88 11.39 -17.06
N SER A 277 8.88 11.45 -16.19
CA SER A 277 9.47 12.69 -15.69
C SER A 277 10.95 12.49 -15.36
N ASP A 278 11.77 13.50 -15.59
CA ASP A 278 13.20 13.48 -15.21
C ASP A 278 13.39 13.71 -13.70
N GLU A 279 12.32 14.12 -13.02
CA GLU A 279 12.25 14.32 -11.57
C GLU A 279 11.27 13.33 -10.93
N LEU A 280 11.48 13.03 -9.65
CA LEU A 280 10.58 12.21 -8.84
C LEU A 280 9.33 13.02 -8.43
N TRP A 281 8.15 12.42 -8.63
CA TRP A 281 6.87 12.99 -8.24
C TRP A 281 6.29 12.27 -7.02
N THR A 282 6.15 13.00 -5.92
CA THR A 282 5.44 12.54 -4.72
C THR A 282 3.95 12.89 -4.82
N THR A 283 3.11 12.24 -4.00
CA THR A 283 1.70 12.60 -3.80
C THR A 283 1.52 14.08 -3.51
N GLU A 284 2.29 14.65 -2.57
CA GLU A 284 2.24 16.08 -2.22
C GLU A 284 2.51 16.96 -3.44
N ARG A 285 3.58 16.66 -4.18
CA ARG A 285 3.96 17.43 -5.36
C ARG A 285 2.89 17.36 -6.45
N TYR A 286 2.37 16.18 -6.73
CA TYR A 286 1.31 15.98 -7.71
C TYR A 286 0.05 16.77 -7.35
N CYS A 287 -0.36 16.72 -6.07
CA CYS A 287 -1.48 17.49 -5.56
C CYS A 287 -1.28 19.00 -5.77
N ASN A 288 -0.12 19.53 -5.42
CA ASN A 288 0.15 20.98 -5.46
C ASN A 288 0.40 21.51 -6.88
N GLU A 289 1.06 20.75 -7.75
CA GLU A 289 1.52 21.26 -9.05
C GLU A 289 0.62 20.86 -10.22
N LYS A 290 -0.16 19.77 -10.10
CA LYS A 290 -0.98 19.26 -11.21
C LYS A 290 -2.46 19.19 -10.89
N LEU A 291 -2.81 18.72 -9.69
CA LEU A 291 -4.21 18.47 -9.36
C LEU A 291 -4.94 19.75 -8.93
N TRP A 292 -4.30 20.54 -8.06
CA TRP A 292 -4.85 21.80 -7.51
C TRP A 292 -3.91 22.99 -7.78
N PRO A 293 -3.60 23.30 -9.05
CA PRO A 293 -2.68 24.39 -9.41
C PRO A 293 -3.22 25.79 -9.07
#